data_AF-A0A3A3GJR6-F1
#
_entry.id   AF-A0A3A3GJR6-F1
#
_cell.length_a   1.000
_cell.length_b   1.000
_cell.length_c   1.000
_cell.angle_alpha   90.00
_cell.angle_beta   90.00
_cell.angle_gamma   90.00
#
_symmetry.space_group_name_H-M   'P 1'
#
loop_
_entity.id
_entity.type
_entity.pdbx_description
1 polymer ?
#
loop_
_entity_poly.entity_id
_entity_poly.type
_entity_poly.pdbx_seq_one_letter_code
_entity_poly.pdbx_strand_id
1 'polypeptide(L)'
;MKQLFPIRHVMGYVFSLILSVVALAVIFWDMSFAMGMTILLVCAAIQASVQLFLFMHATEDKTTKTSNMTNLAYALFVGLVTVFGTLFTMIWGYH
;
A
#
# COMPACT_ATOMS: atom_id res chain seq x y z
N MET A 1 25.79 -0.95 20.64
CA MET A 1 24.56 -1.75 20.36
C MET A 1 23.26 -0.93 20.31
N LYS A 2 23.25 0.38 20.62
CA LYS A 2 22.06 1.26 20.60
C LYS A 2 21.67 1.80 19.20
N GLN A 3 22.32 1.32 18.14
CA GLN A 3 22.19 1.79 16.75
C GLN A 3 21.86 0.65 15.77
N LEU A 4 21.62 -0.58 16.27
CA LEU A 4 21.48 -1.76 15.40
C LEU A 4 20.05 -1.99 14.89
N PHE A 5 19.07 -1.34 15.50
CA PHE A 5 17.68 -1.38 15.04
C PHE A 5 17.15 0.04 14.88
N PRO A 6 16.90 0.51 13.64
CA PRO A 6 16.25 1.79 13.42
C PRO A 6 14.82 1.70 13.93
N ILE A 7 14.57 2.26 15.12
CA ILE A 7 13.30 2.18 15.85
C ILE A 7 12.11 2.59 14.96
N ARG A 8 12.31 3.55 14.06
CA ARG A 8 11.28 4.01 13.10
C ARG A 8 10.82 2.91 12.13
N HIS A 9 11.70 2.01 11.69
CA HIS A 9 11.31 0.90 10.82
C HIS A 9 10.63 -0.22 11.59
N VAL A 10 11.13 -0.51 12.80
CA VAL A 10 10.53 -1.51 13.66
C VAL A 10 9.08 -1.13 13.99
N MET A 11 8.83 0.15 14.26
CA MET A 11 7.47 0.66 14.46
C MET A 11 6.60 0.52 13.20
N GLY A 12 7.13 0.84 12.02
CA GLY A 12 6.39 0.66 10.75
C GLY A 12 6.07 -0.79 10.44
N TYR A 13 6.99 -1.69 10.74
CA TYR A 13 6.80 -3.13 10.61
C TYR A 13 5.71 -3.65 11.54
N VAL A 14 5.74 -3.28 12.83
CA VAL A 14 4.71 -3.68 13.80
C VAL A 14 3.34 -3.13 13.39
N PHE A 15 3.27 -1.89 12.93
CA PHE A 15 2.02 -1.29 12.48
C PHE A 15 1.44 -2.00 11.23
N SER A 16 2.31 -2.35 10.27
CA SER A 16 1.95 -3.17 9.11
C SER A 16 1.38 -4.53 9.51
N LEU A 17 2.00 -5.18 10.49
CA LEU A 17 1.58 -6.49 11.00
C LEU A 17 0.20 -6.41 11.67
N ILE A 18 -0.05 -5.38 12.48
CA ILE A 18 -1.36 -5.13 13.10
C ILE A 18 -2.43 -4.95 12.02
N LEU A 19 -2.18 -4.13 10.99
CA LEU A 19 -3.13 -3.94 9.89
C LEU A 19 -3.44 -5.23 9.14
N SER A 20 -2.44 -6.07 8.90
CA SER A 20 -2.63 -7.37 8.26
C SER A 20 -3.46 -8.33 9.12
N VAL A 21 -3.28 -8.32 10.45
CA VAL A 21 -4.10 -9.12 11.36
C VAL A 21 -5.56 -8.62 11.37
N VAL A 22 -5.78 -7.30 11.35
CA VAL A 22 -7.12 -6.72 11.24
C VAL A 22 -7.79 -7.13 9.93
N ALA A 23 -7.08 -7.05 8.81
CA ALA A 23 -7.60 -7.50 7.52
C ALA A 23 -7.91 -9.00 7.50
N LEU A 24 -7.07 -9.82 8.15
CA LEU A 24 -7.30 -11.26 8.29
C LEU A 24 -8.54 -11.57 9.15
N ALA A 25 -8.79 -10.78 10.19
CA ALA A 25 -9.96 -10.95 11.05
C ALA A 25 -11.29 -10.80 10.28
N VAL A 26 -11.32 -10.00 9.19
CA VAL A 26 -12.50 -9.86 8.32
C VAL A 26 -12.91 -11.19 7.67
N ILE A 27 -11.96 -12.11 7.45
CA ILE A 27 -12.23 -13.43 6.85
C ILE A 27 -12.76 -14.41 7.90
N PHE A 28 -12.29 -14.31 9.14
CA PHE A 28 -12.70 -15.20 10.23
C PHE A 28 -14.05 -14.83 10.84
N TRP A 29 -14.46 -13.58 10.71
CA TRP A 29 -15.73 -13.09 11.24
C TRP A 29 -16.77 -13.06 10.12
N ASP A 30 -17.97 -13.58 10.41
CA ASP A 30 -19.11 -13.53 9.50
C ASP A 30 -19.67 -12.10 9.41
N MET A 31 -19.03 -11.27 8.58
CA MET A 31 -19.39 -9.87 8.35
C MET A 31 -20.12 -9.73 7.01
N SER A 32 -21.00 -8.73 6.91
CA SER A 32 -21.62 -8.43 5.61
C SER A 32 -20.57 -8.00 4.58
N PHE A 33 -20.82 -8.31 3.31
CA PHE A 33 -19.91 -7.99 2.21
C PHE A 33 -19.50 -6.52 2.19
N ALA A 34 -20.46 -5.61 2.39
CA ALA A 34 -20.20 -4.17 2.40
C ALA A 34 -19.27 -3.75 3.55
N MET A 35 -19.46 -4.33 4.74
CA MET A 35 -18.63 -4.03 5.91
C MET A 35 -17.22 -4.59 5.74
N GLY A 36 -17.11 -5.86 5.34
CA GLY A 36 -15.81 -6.49 5.11
C GLY A 36 -15.00 -5.79 4.03
N MET A 37 -15.62 -5.47 2.89
CA MET A 37 -14.95 -4.77 1.79
C MET A 37 -14.49 -3.35 2.19
N THR A 38 -15.29 -2.63 2.98
CA THR A 38 -14.90 -1.31 3.48
C THR A 38 -13.67 -1.40 4.38
N ILE A 39 -13.65 -2.35 5.32
CA ILE A 39 -12.51 -2.54 6.22
C ILE A 39 -11.24 -2.90 5.42
N LEU A 40 -11.36 -3.82 4.44
CA LEU A 40 -10.24 -4.23 3.61
C LEU A 40 -9.68 -3.07 2.77
N LEU A 41 -10.54 -2.24 2.16
CA LEU A 41 -10.11 -1.07 1.40
C LEU A 41 -9.41 -0.02 2.27
N VAL A 42 -9.95 0.25 3.46
CA VAL A 42 -9.33 1.17 4.42
C VAL A 42 -7.98 0.64 4.88
N CYS A 43 -7.91 -0.64 5.25
CA CYS A 43 -6.65 -1.28 5.64
C CYS A 43 -5.62 -1.21 4.50
N ALA A 44 -6.02 -1.50 3.26
CA ALA A 44 -5.14 -1.44 2.08
C ALA A 44 -4.60 -0.03 1.82
N ALA A 45 -5.44 1.01 1.93
CA ALA A 45 -5.03 2.39 1.74
C ALA A 45 -4.00 2.84 2.80
N ILE A 46 -4.23 2.48 4.07
CA ILE A 46 -3.31 2.78 5.15
C ILE A 46 -2.01 1.97 5.00
N GLN A 47 -2.09 0.69 4.60
CA GLN A 47 -0.93 -0.16 4.29
C GLN A 47 -0.03 0.46 3.22
N ALA A 48 -0.61 0.91 2.10
CA ALA A 48 0.12 1.58 1.03
C ALA A 48 0.81 2.85 1.52
N SER A 49 0.15 3.62 2.40
CA SER A 49 0.72 4.84 3.00
C SER A 49 1.92 4.51 3.89
N VAL A 50 1.80 3.51 4.76
CA VAL A 50 2.89 3.03 5.64
C VAL A 50 4.09 2.59 4.82
N GLN A 51 3.87 1.88 3.71
CA GLN A 51 4.92 1.46 2.79
C GLN A 51 5.68 2.64 2.19
N LEU A 52 4.96 3.67 1.77
CA LEU A 52 5.52 4.87 1.15
C LEU A 52 6.33 5.72 2.16
N PHE A 53 5.83 5.88 3.39
CA PHE A 53 6.44 6.77 4.38
C PHE A 53 7.51 6.10 5.26
N LEU A 54 7.33 4.84 5.66
CA LEU A 54 8.24 4.16 6.60
C LEU A 54 9.25 3.23 5.93
N PHE A 55 8.96 2.70 4.74
CA PHE A 55 9.86 1.76 4.06
C PHE A 55 10.59 2.37 2.86
N MET A 56 9.97 3.30 2.12
CA MET A 56 10.61 3.91 0.95
C MET A 56 11.51 5.13 1.25
N HIS A 57 11.57 5.62 2.50
CA HIS A 57 12.33 6.85 2.87
C HIS A 57 12.24 7.98 1.84
N ALA A 58 11.08 8.14 1.20
CA ALA A 58 10.92 8.99 0.02
C ALA A 58 11.17 10.49 0.30
N THR A 59 11.45 10.86 1.56
CA THR A 59 11.54 12.23 2.05
C THR A 59 12.90 12.57 2.68
N GLU A 60 13.79 11.61 2.93
CA GLU A 60 14.99 11.82 3.76
C GLU A 60 16.21 12.36 3.00
N ASP A 61 16.38 12.06 1.71
CA ASP A 61 17.52 12.55 0.91
C ASP A 61 17.16 13.79 0.08
N LYS A 62 17.62 14.97 0.53
CA LYS A 62 17.35 16.28 -0.10
C LYS A 62 17.80 16.39 -1.57
N THR A 63 18.77 15.58 -2.00
CA THR A 63 19.35 15.63 -3.36
C THR A 63 18.58 14.77 -4.37
N THR A 64 17.94 13.68 -3.92
CA THR A 64 17.30 12.68 -4.79
C THR A 64 15.78 12.61 -4.62
N LYS A 65 15.23 13.37 -3.67
CA LYS A 65 13.80 13.42 -3.30
C LYS A 65 12.87 13.56 -4.50
N THR A 66 13.17 14.50 -5.39
CA THR A 66 12.33 14.77 -6.57
C THR A 66 12.36 13.63 -7.57
N SER A 67 13.52 12.98 -7.76
CA SER A 67 13.67 11.84 -8.68
C SER A 67 12.91 10.61 -8.19
N ASN A 68 13.05 10.26 -6.91
CA ASN A 68 12.36 9.11 -6.31
C ASN A 68 10.83 9.28 -6.29
N MET A 69 10.35 10.49 -5.97
CA MET A 69 8.91 10.77 -5.99
C MET A 69 8.35 10.72 -7.43
N THR A 70 9.11 11.22 -8.41
CA THR A 70 8.73 11.18 -9.82
C THR A 70 8.69 9.74 -10.34
N ASN A 71 9.67 8.91 -9.97
CA ASN A 71 9.71 7.50 -10.36
C ASN A 71 8.55 6.71 -9.70
N LEU A 72 8.23 7.00 -8.44
CA LEU A 72 7.06 6.40 -7.78
C LEU A 72 5.75 6.81 -8.45
N ALA A 73 5.58 8.09 -8.76
CA ALA A 73 4.40 8.58 -9.48
C ALA A 73 4.29 7.94 -10.87
N TYR A 74 5.41 7.78 -11.57
CA TYR A 74 5.47 7.09 -12.85
C TYR A 74 5.10 5.60 -12.71
N ALA A 75 5.65 4.90 -11.72
CA ALA A 75 5.33 3.50 -11.46
C ALA A 75 3.84 3.30 -11.09
N LEU A 76 3.28 4.20 -10.28
CA LEU A 76 1.84 4.22 -9.98
C LEU A 76 1.00 4.46 -11.23
N PHE A 77 1.38 5.42 -12.06
CA PHE A 77 0.68 5.71 -13.32
C PHE A 77 0.69 4.50 -14.24
N VAL A 78 1.86 3.89 -14.49
CA VAL A 78 1.98 2.68 -15.31
C VAL A 78 1.13 1.56 -14.74
N GLY A 79 1.19 1.31 -13.43
CA GLY A 79 0.37 0.29 -12.77
C GLY A 79 -1.13 0.52 -12.95
N LEU A 80 -1.61 1.75 -12.74
CA LEU A 80 -3.02 2.10 -12.92
C LEU A 80 -3.46 1.96 -14.38
N VAL A 81 -2.67 2.45 -15.33
CA VAL A 81 -2.97 2.31 -16.77
C VAL A 81 -3.01 0.85 -17.19
N THR A 82 -2.11 0.01 -16.68
CA THR A 82 -2.14 -1.43 -16.96
C THR A 82 -3.38 -2.10 -16.36
N VAL A 83 -3.71 -1.84 -15.09
CA VAL A 83 -4.88 -2.46 -14.45
C VAL A 83 -6.18 -1.99 -15.11
N PHE A 84 -6.38 -0.68 -15.27
CA PHE A 84 -7.59 -0.17 -15.90
C PHE A 84 -7.65 -0.49 -17.39
N GLY A 85 -6.53 -0.44 -18.11
CA GLY A 85 -6.46 -0.78 -19.52
C GLY A 85 -6.82 -2.25 -19.77
N THR A 86 -6.31 -3.17 -18.95
CA THR A 86 -6.66 -4.60 -19.05
C THR A 86 -8.12 -4.87 -18.67
N LEU A 87 -8.63 -4.24 -17.61
CA LEU A 87 -10.05 -4.35 -17.26
C LEU A 87 -10.94 -3.80 -18.38
N PHE A 88 -10.56 -2.67 -18.98
CA PHE A 88 -11.28 -2.07 -20.09
C PHE A 88 -11.32 -2.99 -21.32
N THR A 89 -10.18 -3.56 -21.71
CA THR A 89 -10.13 -4.47 -22.87
C THR A 89 -10.86 -5.79 -22.61
N MET A 90 -10.84 -6.32 -21.38
CA MET A 90 -11.59 -7.54 -21.05
C MET A 90 -13.09 -7.31 -20.96
N ILE A 91 -13.55 -6.13 -20.53
CA ILE A 91 -14.98 -5.80 -20.44
C ILE A 91 -15.55 -5.41 -21.81
N TRP A 92 -14.80 -4.65 -22.62
CA TRP A 92 -15.29 -4.11 -23.90
C TRP A 92 -14.82 -4.92 -25.13
N GLY A 93 -13.73 -5.68 -25.03
CA GLY A 93 -13.21 -6.48 -26.13
C GLY A 93 -13.94 -7.80 -26.38
N TYR A 94 -14.89 -8.17 -25.50
CA TYR A 94 -15.73 -9.37 -25.61
C TYR A 94 -17.21 -9.03 -25.95
N HIS A 95 -17.42 -8.05 -26.83
CA HIS A 95 -18.71 -7.79 -27.48
C HIS A 95 -18.60 -7.97 -28.99
#